data_AF-A0A1Q9UU54-F1
#
_entry.id   AF-A0A1Q9UU54-F1
#
_cell.length_a   1.000
_cell.length_b   1.000
_cell.length_c   1.000
_cell.angle_alpha   90.00
_cell.angle_beta   90.00
_cell.angle_gamma   90.00
#
_symmetry.space_group_name_H-M   'P 1'
#
loop_
_entity.id
_entity.type
_entity.pdbx_description
1 polymer ?
#
loop_
_entity_poly.entity_id
_entity_poly.type
_entity_poly.pdbx_seq_one_letter_code
_entity_poly.pdbx_strand_id
1 'polypeptide(L)'
;MDPLGLKCNDATPPQEGDRDYLVRDPSNLERSITDIDHIQDGVLWEEKSATNAGDVDRWVEKHVEGKMERYVEARPHLPGYEDAPIGMRFTEPGADPTFQAAVEQGMDRVRGRHPDVDFRTEWA
;
A
#
# COMPACT_ATOMS: atom_id res chain seq x y z
N MET A 1 11.97 19.33 10.13
CA MET A 1 12.52 18.14 9.44
C MET A 1 12.05 16.93 10.20
N ASP A 2 11.49 15.95 9.49
CA ASP A 2 11.22 14.63 10.04
C ASP A 2 12.55 14.03 10.56
N PRO A 3 12.64 13.60 11.82
CA PRO A 3 13.88 13.08 12.41
C PRO A 3 14.42 11.81 11.71
N LEU A 4 13.64 11.17 10.84
CA LEU A 4 14.03 9.97 10.10
C LEU A 4 14.47 10.25 8.65
N GLY A 5 14.33 11.49 8.14
CA GLY A 5 14.68 11.84 6.76
C GLY A 5 13.78 11.20 5.69
N LEU A 6 12.63 10.65 6.08
CA LEU A 6 11.62 10.11 5.17
C LEU A 6 11.02 11.26 4.34
N LYS A 7 10.85 11.02 3.03
CA LYS A 7 10.14 11.95 2.15
C LYS A 7 8.67 12.00 2.57
N CYS A 8 8.06 13.18 2.52
CA CYS A 8 6.68 13.37 2.96
C CYS A 8 5.95 14.41 2.11
N ASN A 9 4.64 14.24 1.95
CA ASN A 9 3.77 15.13 1.17
C ASN A 9 3.64 16.55 1.73
N ASP A 10 3.97 16.76 3.00
CA ASP A 10 4.02 18.09 3.62
C ASP A 10 5.32 18.87 3.27
N ALA A 11 6.32 18.19 2.72
CA ALA A 11 7.64 18.77 2.44
C ALA A 11 8.00 18.75 0.94
N THR A 12 7.68 17.66 0.24
CA THR A 12 8.06 17.44 -1.17
C THR A 12 7.01 16.60 -1.89
N PRO A 13 6.63 16.90 -3.14
CA PRO A 13 5.73 16.03 -3.90
C PRO A 13 6.36 14.63 -4.10
N PRO A 14 5.53 13.57 -4.19
CA PRO A 14 6.01 12.22 -4.45
C PRO A 14 6.63 12.10 -5.84
N GLN A 15 7.61 11.21 -5.99
CA GLN A 15 8.31 10.98 -7.25
C GLN A 15 8.47 9.48 -7.53
N GLU A 16 8.58 9.16 -8.81
CA GLU A 16 8.93 7.84 -9.30
C GLU A 16 10.25 7.34 -8.65
N GLY A 17 10.23 6.13 -8.09
CA GLY A 17 11.34 5.55 -7.34
C GLY A 17 11.42 5.95 -5.86
N ASP A 18 10.50 6.80 -5.36
CA ASP A 18 10.42 7.07 -3.93
C ASP A 18 10.09 5.81 -3.14
N ARG A 19 10.73 5.68 -1.98
CA ARG A 19 10.55 4.56 -1.04
C ARG A 19 10.22 5.09 0.34
N ASP A 20 9.43 4.31 1.08
CA ASP A 20 8.96 4.64 2.42
C ASP A 20 8.39 6.06 2.51
N TYR A 21 7.65 6.49 1.48
CA TYR A 21 7.16 7.85 1.36
C TYR A 21 5.99 8.09 2.31
N LEU A 22 6.16 8.98 3.28
CA LEU A 22 5.16 9.26 4.31
C LEU A 22 4.03 10.15 3.79
N VAL A 23 2.78 9.73 3.99
CA VAL A 23 1.60 10.53 3.69
C VAL A 23 0.94 10.98 4.99
N ARG A 24 0.93 12.30 5.19
CA ARG A 24 0.22 12.96 6.29
C ARG A 24 -1.08 13.57 5.82
N ASP A 25 -2.02 13.66 6.75
CA ASP A 25 -3.25 14.38 6.55
C ASP A 25 -2.95 15.90 6.50
N PRO A 26 -3.22 16.60 5.39
CA PRO A 26 -2.91 18.02 5.28
C PRO A 26 -3.74 18.90 6.24
N SER A 27 -4.85 18.37 6.78
CA SER A 27 -5.65 19.06 7.80
C SER A 27 -5.15 18.80 9.22
N ASN A 28 -4.33 17.77 9.42
CA ASN A 28 -3.72 17.42 10.70
C ASN A 28 -2.34 16.78 10.50
N LEU A 29 -1.29 17.61 10.51
CA LEU A 29 0.08 17.17 10.27
C LEU A 29 0.65 16.22 11.36
N GLU A 30 -0.02 16.07 12.50
CA GLU A 30 0.35 15.06 13.52
C GLU A 30 -0.18 13.66 13.16
N ARG A 31 -1.09 13.57 12.19
CA ARG A 31 -1.68 12.32 11.72
C ARG A 31 -0.99 11.83 10.46
N SER A 32 -0.22 10.76 10.59
CA SER A 32 0.22 9.93 9.46
C SER A 32 -0.93 9.01 9.01
N ILE A 33 -1.27 9.04 7.72
CA ILE A 33 -2.26 8.14 7.12
C ILE A 33 -1.61 6.78 6.86
N THR A 34 -0.53 6.78 6.06
CA THR A 34 0.32 5.62 5.77
C THR A 34 1.65 6.07 5.20
N ASP A 35 2.58 5.15 5.11
CA ASP A 35 3.73 5.14 4.22
C ASP A 35 3.39 4.40 2.92
N ILE A 36 3.95 4.86 1.79
CA ILE A 36 3.99 4.16 0.51
C ILE A 36 5.35 3.48 0.38
N ASP A 37 5.39 2.15 0.38
CA ASP A 37 6.65 1.40 0.43
C ASP A 37 7.51 1.68 -0.80
N HIS A 38 6.88 1.77 -1.98
CA HIS A 38 7.56 2.08 -3.22
C HIS A 38 6.63 2.68 -4.29
N ILE A 39 7.05 3.77 -4.92
CA ILE A 39 6.40 4.30 -6.12
C ILE A 39 7.16 3.79 -7.33
N GLN A 40 6.52 2.92 -8.12
CA GLN A 40 7.16 2.33 -9.29
C GLN A 40 6.20 2.12 -10.46
N ASP A 41 6.63 2.50 -11.66
CA ASP A 41 5.91 2.44 -12.93
C ASP A 41 4.53 3.08 -12.83
N GLY A 42 4.44 4.20 -12.10
CA GLY A 42 3.19 4.91 -11.84
C GLY A 42 2.26 4.23 -10.83
N VAL A 43 2.68 3.17 -10.15
CA VAL A 43 1.88 2.41 -9.16
C VAL A 43 2.41 2.67 -7.74
N LEU A 44 1.48 2.78 -6.79
CA LEU A 44 1.77 2.87 -5.36
C LEU A 44 1.82 1.46 -4.78
N TRP A 45 3.02 0.91 -4.58
CA TRP A 45 3.22 -0.45 -4.09
C TRP A 45 3.37 -0.50 -2.57
N GLU A 46 2.56 -1.36 -1.95
CA GLU A 46 2.84 -1.94 -0.63
C GLU A 46 3.61 -3.26 -0.84
N GLU A 47 4.80 -3.38 -0.27
CA GLU A 47 5.69 -4.53 -0.42
C GLU A 47 5.61 -5.45 0.81
N LYS A 48 5.60 -6.77 0.59
CA LYS A 48 5.56 -7.78 1.66
C LYS A 48 6.50 -8.93 1.35
N SER A 49 7.29 -9.35 2.34
CA SER A 49 8.12 -10.56 2.24
C SER A 49 7.45 -11.82 2.79
N ALA A 50 6.20 -11.72 3.25
CA ALA A 50 5.50 -12.84 3.89
C ALA A 50 5.15 -13.92 2.86
N THR A 51 5.58 -15.15 3.12
CA THR A 51 5.20 -16.34 2.34
C THR A 51 4.13 -17.18 3.05
N ASN A 52 3.86 -16.92 4.32
CA ASN A 52 2.79 -17.51 5.11
C ASN A 52 2.40 -16.63 6.31
N ALA A 53 1.38 -17.05 7.04
CA ALA A 53 1.01 -16.48 8.34
C ALA A 53 0.45 -17.57 9.26
N GLY A 54 0.68 -17.44 10.58
CA GLY A 54 0.11 -18.38 11.57
C GLY A 54 -1.40 -18.23 11.75
N ASP A 55 -1.91 -17.00 11.63
CA ASP A 55 -3.34 -16.66 11.57
C ASP A 55 -3.55 -15.88 10.27
N VAL A 56 -3.96 -16.61 9.22
CA VAL A 56 -4.06 -16.07 7.86
C VAL A 56 -5.16 -15.01 7.78
N ASP A 57 -6.31 -15.24 8.41
CA ASP A 57 -7.45 -14.32 8.34
C ASP A 57 -7.10 -12.97 8.98
N ARG A 58 -6.52 -13.01 10.19
CA ARG A 58 -6.08 -11.79 10.87
C ARG A 58 -4.96 -11.09 10.10
N TRP A 59 -4.07 -11.86 9.47
CA TRP A 59 -3.01 -11.30 8.66
C TRP A 59 -3.58 -10.58 7.44
N VAL A 60 -4.53 -11.19 6.72
CA VAL A 60 -5.19 -10.61 5.55
C VAL A 60 -5.96 -9.34 5.93
N GLU A 61 -6.75 -9.38 7.01
CA GLU A 61 -7.48 -8.19 7.49
C GLU A 61 -6.53 -7.01 7.73
N LYS A 62 -5.39 -7.26 8.38
CA LYS A 62 -4.46 -6.20 8.75
C LYS A 62 -3.59 -5.73 7.58
N HIS A 63 -2.99 -6.66 6.84
CA HIS A 63 -1.90 -6.39 5.91
C HIS A 63 -2.35 -6.29 4.45
N VAL A 64 -3.53 -6.80 4.12
CA VAL A 64 -4.14 -6.64 2.80
C VAL A 64 -5.20 -5.55 2.93
N GLU A 65 -6.31 -5.86 3.59
CA GLU A 65 -7.47 -4.96 3.61
C GLU A 65 -7.14 -3.62 4.27
N GLY A 66 -6.66 -3.65 5.52
CA GLY A 66 -6.34 -2.43 6.25
C GLY A 66 -5.28 -1.55 5.59
N LYS A 67 -4.32 -2.14 4.87
CA LYS A 67 -3.28 -1.37 4.14
C LYS A 67 -3.83 -0.77 2.86
N MET A 68 -4.58 -1.53 2.05
CA MET A 68 -5.17 -1.00 0.82
C MET A 68 -6.16 0.13 1.10
N GLU A 69 -6.98 0.02 2.15
CA GLU A 69 -7.88 1.10 2.58
C GLU A 69 -7.12 2.39 2.92
N ARG A 70 -5.97 2.27 3.60
CA ARG A 70 -5.12 3.42 3.90
C ARG A 70 -4.45 4.02 2.67
N TYR A 71 -4.06 3.19 1.70
CA TYR A 71 -3.52 3.69 0.44
C TYR A 71 -4.60 4.45 -0.36
N VAL A 72 -5.84 3.95 -0.37
CA VAL A 72 -6.99 4.66 -0.95
C VAL A 72 -7.19 6.01 -0.25
N GLU A 73 -7.15 6.05 1.08
CA GLU A 73 -7.24 7.29 1.85
C GLU A 73 -6.09 8.26 1.55
N ALA A 74 -4.88 7.75 1.38
CA ALA A 74 -3.67 8.54 1.14
C ALA A 74 -3.59 9.09 -0.29
N ARG A 75 -4.15 8.36 -1.27
CA ARG A 75 -4.01 8.64 -2.71
C ARG A 75 -4.34 10.10 -3.09
N PRO A 76 -5.43 10.72 -2.63
CA PRO A 76 -5.76 12.12 -2.95
C PRO A 76 -4.75 13.15 -2.44
N HIS A 77 -3.84 12.75 -1.54
CA HIS A 77 -2.81 13.60 -0.94
C HIS A 77 -1.43 13.42 -1.56
N LEU A 78 -1.36 12.75 -2.72
CA LEU A 78 -0.14 12.48 -3.48
C LEU A 78 -0.19 13.18 -4.85
N PRO A 79 0.29 14.43 -4.95
CA PRO A 79 0.27 15.18 -6.20
C PRO A 79 0.94 14.44 -7.37
N GLY A 80 0.20 14.25 -8.47
CA GLY A 80 0.62 13.49 -9.64
C GLY A 80 0.32 11.99 -9.59
N TYR A 81 -0.18 11.47 -8.46
CA TYR A 81 -0.53 10.07 -8.23
C TYR A 81 -1.95 9.91 -7.63
N GLU A 82 -2.80 10.93 -7.74
CA GLU A 82 -4.14 10.97 -7.13
C GLU A 82 -5.09 9.90 -7.67
N ASP A 83 -4.82 9.41 -8.87
CA ASP A 83 -5.55 8.34 -9.56
C ASP A 83 -4.64 7.12 -9.84
N ALA A 84 -3.45 7.07 -9.22
CA ALA A 84 -2.51 5.99 -9.43
C ALA A 84 -3.12 4.63 -9.05
N PRO A 85 -2.79 3.55 -9.79
CA PRO A 85 -3.07 2.20 -9.34
C PRO A 85 -2.42 1.93 -7.98
N ILE A 86 -3.08 1.11 -7.17
CA ILE A 86 -2.57 0.66 -5.88
C ILE A 86 -2.19 -0.81 -6.02
N GLY A 87 -0.96 -1.13 -5.64
CA GLY A 87 -0.41 -2.47 -5.80
C GLY A 87 -0.05 -3.11 -4.46
N MET A 88 -0.26 -4.41 -4.36
CA MET A 88 0.34 -5.23 -3.31
C MET A 88 1.34 -6.19 -3.94
N ARG A 89 2.62 -6.05 -3.58
CA ARG A 89 3.73 -6.82 -4.16
C ARG A 89 4.38 -7.71 -3.11
N PHE A 90 4.50 -8.99 -3.42
CA PHE A 90 5.24 -9.95 -2.61
C PHE A 90 6.65 -10.10 -3.15
N THR A 91 7.66 -9.93 -2.30
CA THR A 91 9.08 -9.85 -2.73
C THR A 91 9.85 -11.15 -2.50
N GLU A 92 9.30 -12.10 -1.76
CA GLU A 92 9.91 -13.41 -1.50
C GLU A 92 9.14 -14.52 -2.24
N PRO A 93 9.83 -15.42 -2.96
CA PRO A 93 9.17 -16.51 -3.67
C PRO A 93 8.71 -17.61 -2.70
N GLY A 94 7.82 -18.48 -3.20
CA GLY A 94 7.40 -19.68 -2.45
C GLY A 94 6.31 -19.42 -1.41
N ALA A 95 5.42 -18.47 -1.68
CA ALA A 95 4.20 -18.30 -0.89
C ALA A 95 3.39 -19.61 -0.85
N ASP A 96 2.89 -19.96 0.33
CA ASP A 96 1.99 -21.09 0.49
C ASP A 96 0.71 -20.86 -0.35
N PRO A 97 0.22 -21.86 -1.11
CA PRO A 97 -0.95 -21.68 -1.97
C PRO A 97 -2.23 -21.28 -1.22
N THR A 98 -2.40 -21.74 0.03
CA THR A 98 -3.55 -21.37 0.86
C THR A 98 -3.44 -19.92 1.30
N PHE A 99 -2.24 -19.49 1.68
CA PHE A 99 -1.95 -18.10 2.00
C PHE A 99 -2.19 -17.19 0.79
N GLN A 100 -1.65 -17.55 -0.39
CA GLN A 100 -1.87 -16.81 -1.63
C GLN A 100 -3.36 -16.69 -1.96
N ALA A 101 -4.12 -17.78 -1.89
CA ALA A 101 -5.56 -17.75 -2.13
C ALA A 101 -6.33 -16.84 -1.14
N ALA A 102 -5.90 -16.77 0.11
CA ALA A 102 -6.51 -15.91 1.11
C ALA A 102 -6.19 -14.42 0.87
N VAL A 103 -4.97 -14.10 0.44
CA VAL A 103 -4.58 -12.74 0.03
C VAL A 103 -5.39 -12.29 -1.17
N GLU A 104 -5.50 -13.11 -2.21
CA GLU A 104 -6.29 -12.78 -3.41
C GLU A 104 -7.77 -12.54 -3.06
N GLN A 105 -8.35 -13.36 -2.19
CA GLN A 105 -9.71 -13.11 -1.68
C GLN A 105 -9.82 -11.79 -0.89
N GLY A 106 -8.80 -11.42 -0.13
CA GLY A 106 -8.72 -10.12 0.54
C GLY A 106 -8.70 -8.97 -0.46
N MET A 107 -7.88 -9.07 -1.50
CA MET A 107 -7.80 -8.09 -2.58
C MET A 107 -9.14 -7.97 -3.33
N ASP A 108 -9.84 -9.07 -3.58
CA ASP A 108 -11.16 -9.05 -4.21
C ASP A 108 -12.21 -8.34 -3.34
N ARG A 109 -12.15 -8.50 -2.01
CA ARG A 109 -13.01 -7.73 -1.09
C ARG A 109 -12.72 -6.24 -1.18
N VAL A 110 -11.46 -5.83 -1.24
CA VAL A 110 -11.06 -4.43 -1.40
C VAL A 110 -11.54 -3.87 -2.74
N ARG A 111 -11.32 -4.59 -3.85
CA ARG A 111 -11.83 -4.22 -5.19
C ARG A 111 -13.34 -4.03 -5.18
N GLY A 112 -14.07 -4.87 -4.45
CA GLY A 112 -15.52 -4.73 -4.29
C GLY A 112 -15.96 -3.48 -3.52
N ARG A 113 -15.13 -2.98 -2.59
CA ARG A 113 -15.41 -1.74 -1.83
C ARG A 113 -15.02 -0.47 -2.59
N HIS A 114 -14.01 -0.56 -3.45
CA HIS A 114 -13.44 0.57 -4.21
C HIS A 114 -13.37 0.25 -5.71
N PRO A 115 -14.52 0.17 -6.40
CA PRO A 115 -14.59 -0.27 -7.80
C PRO A 115 -13.97 0.73 -8.80
N ASP A 116 -13.68 1.94 -8.37
CA ASP A 116 -13.05 3.02 -9.14
C ASP A 116 -11.51 3.03 -9.05
N VAL A 117 -10.94 2.12 -8.28
CA VAL A 117 -9.50 2.01 -8.07
C VAL A 117 -8.93 0.79 -8.79
N ASP A 118 -7.87 0.99 -9.58
CA ASP A 118 -7.10 -0.11 -10.19
C ASP A 118 -6.20 -0.77 -9.13
N PHE A 119 -6.61 -1.95 -8.64
CA PHE A 119 -5.82 -2.74 -7.70
C PHE A 119 -5.05 -3.86 -8.37
N ARG A 120 -3.74 -3.90 -8.12
CA ARG A 120 -2.81 -4.89 -8.67
C ARG A 120 -2.24 -5.78 -7.57
N THR A 121 -1.93 -7.01 -7.95
CA THR A 121 -1.24 -7.96 -7.07
C THR A 121 -0.09 -8.59 -7.85
N GLU A 122 1.10 -8.58 -7.27
CA GLU A 122 2.31 -9.17 -7.86
C GLU A 122 2.94 -10.15 -6.87
N TRP A 123 3.24 -11.35 -7.35
CA TRP A 123 3.94 -12.40 -6.59
C TRP A 123 5.35 -12.60 -7.17
N ALA A 124 6.32 -12.91 -6.30
CA ALA A 124 7.71 -13.21 -6.69
C ALA A 124 7.88 -14.59 -7.32
#